data_AF-A0A955XDY9-F1
#
_entry.id   AF-A0A955XDY9-F1
#
_cell.length_a   1.000
_cell.length_b   1.000
_cell.length_c   1.000
_cell.angle_alpha   90.00
_cell.angle_beta   90.00
_cell.angle_gamma   90.00
#
_symmetry.space_group_name_H-M   'P 1'
#
loop_
_entity.id
_entity.type
_entity.pdbx_description
1 polymer ?
#
loop_
_entity_poly.entity_id
_entity_poly.type
_entity_poly.pdbx_seq_one_letter_code
_entity_poly.pdbx_strand_id
1 'polypeptide(L)' 'SATGAPTSIEDVREALQGGLPVAVGSGVSPEDAPGLAQVASALIVGSYIKEAGDWRRPVDPARARALVRAVRG' A
#
# COMPACT_ATOMS: atom_id res chain seq x y z
N SER A 1 9.89 12.60 10.10
CA SER A 1 9.18 11.30 10.22
C SER A 1 7.94 11.36 9.33
N ALA A 2 7.86 10.53 8.30
CA ALA A 2 6.79 10.57 7.28
C ALA A 2 5.90 9.30 7.37
N THR A 3 5.35 9.04 8.56
CA THR A 3 4.39 7.93 8.74
C THR A 3 2.99 8.40 8.36
N GLY A 4 2.41 7.83 7.31
CA GLY A 4 1.02 8.08 6.89
C GLY A 4 0.82 9.01 5.69
N ALA A 5 1.89 9.61 5.14
CA ALA A 5 1.80 10.34 3.88
C ALA A 5 1.73 9.36 2.69
N PRO A 6 1.04 9.71 1.59
CA PRO A 6 1.08 8.93 0.35
C PRO A 6 2.52 8.75 -0.11
N THR A 7 2.92 7.51 -0.39
CA THR A 7 4.22 7.24 -1.01
C THR A 7 4.20 7.71 -2.46
N SER A 8 5.15 8.56 -2.85
CA SER A 8 5.27 8.96 -4.25
C SER A 8 5.88 7.84 -5.07
N ILE A 9 5.49 7.74 -6.34
CA ILE A 9 6.08 6.76 -7.27
C ILE A 9 7.59 7.02 -7.47
N GLU A 10 8.02 8.28 -7.38
CA GLU A 10 9.42 8.65 -7.55
C GLU A 10 10.30 8.09 -6.43
N ASP A 11 9.85 8.18 -5.17
CA ASP A 11 10.57 7.60 -4.04
C ASP A 11 10.74 6.08 -4.20
N VAL A 12 9.74 5.40 -4.77
CA VAL A 12 9.82 3.95 -5.05
C VAL A 12 10.86 3.66 -6.14
N ARG A 13 10.90 4.48 -7.21
CA ARG A 13 11.88 4.33 -8.30
C ARG A 13 13.31 4.59 -7.84
N GLU A 14 13.50 5.57 -6.96
CA GLU A 14 14.79 5.85 -6.34
C GLU A 14 15.23 4.66 -5.48
N ALA A 15 14.34 4.15 -4.62
CA ALA A 15 14.64 3.00 -3.77
C ALA A 15 15.03 1.74 -4.58
N LEU A 16 14.40 1.52 -5.75
CA LEU A 16 14.73 0.42 -6.65
C LEU A 16 16.17 0.48 -7.20
N GLN A 17 16.80 1.67 -7.24
CA GLN A 17 18.20 1.79 -7.65
C GLN A 17 19.16 1.08 -6.68
N GLY A 18 18.71 0.76 -5.47
CA GLY A 18 19.47 -0.05 -4.51
C GLY A 18 19.62 -1.53 -4.90
N GLY A 19 18.98 -1.99 -5.98
CA GLY A 19 19.15 -3.34 -6.54
C GLY A 19 18.44 -4.46 -5.76
N LEU A 20 17.58 -4.13 -4.80
CA LEU A 20 16.77 -5.07 -4.04
C LEU A 20 15.28 -4.86 -4.31
N PRO A 21 14.44 -5.91 -4.18
CA PRO A 21 12.98 -5.76 -4.23
C PRO A 21 12.48 -4.74 -3.20
N VAL A 22 11.60 -3.84 -3.64
CA VAL A 22 11.05 -2.76 -2.79
C VAL A 22 9.61 -3.07 -2.42
N ALA A 23 9.28 -2.98 -1.13
CA ALA A 23 7.92 -3.08 -0.61
C ALA A 23 7.44 -1.72 -0.07
N VAL A 24 6.19 -1.34 -0.39
CA VAL A 24 5.60 -0.07 0.05
C VAL A 24 4.57 -0.32 1.16
N GLY A 25 4.71 0.39 2.29
CA GLY A 25 3.84 0.23 3.46
C GLY A 25 3.03 1.46 3.89
N SER A 26 3.38 2.65 3.40
CA SER A 26 2.73 3.91 3.81
C SER A 26 1.64 4.29 2.82
N GLY A 27 0.46 4.68 3.34
CA GLY A 27 -0.58 5.29 2.52
C GLY A 27 -1.23 4.37 1.47
N VAL A 28 -1.14 3.04 1.60
CA VAL A 28 -1.74 2.14 0.61
C VAL A 28 -3.26 2.08 0.77
N SER A 29 -3.96 2.74 -0.15
CA SER A 29 -5.42 2.69 -0.33
C SER A 29 -5.76 2.07 -1.71
N PRO A 30 -7.02 1.72 -2.00
CA PRO A 30 -7.41 1.27 -3.35
C PRO A 30 -7.23 2.33 -4.44
N GLU A 31 -7.10 3.60 -4.04
CA GLU A 31 -6.88 4.75 -4.92
C GLU A 31 -5.41 4.75 -5.39
N ASP A 32 -4.48 4.51 -4.46
CA ASP A 32 -3.03 4.57 -4.69
C ASP A 32 -2.43 3.23 -5.13
N ALA A 33 -3.02 2.12 -4.65
CA ALA A 33 -2.48 0.77 -4.82
C ALA A 33 -2.24 0.36 -6.28
N PRO A 34 -3.09 0.70 -7.28
CA PRO A 34 -2.83 0.33 -8.66
C PRO A 34 -1.53 0.94 -9.20
N GLY A 35 -1.27 2.22 -8.92
CA GLY A 35 -0.06 2.91 -9.36
C GLY A 35 1.19 2.39 -8.64
N LEU A 36 1.09 2.17 -7.32
CA LEU A 36 2.19 1.62 -6.53
C LEU A 36 2.53 0.18 -6.92
N ALA A 37 1.54 -0.66 -7.22
CA ALA A 37 1.73 -2.05 -7.63
C ALA A 37 2.43 -2.20 -9.00
N GLN A 38 2.41 -1.16 -9.84
CA GLN A 38 3.14 -1.18 -11.12
C GLN A 38 4.67 -1.09 -10.94
N VAL A 39 5.14 -0.54 -9.82
CA VAL A 39 6.56 -0.29 -9.58
C VAL A 39 7.11 -1.06 -8.39
N ALA A 40 6.33 -1.22 -7.33
CA ALA A 40 6.75 -1.94 -6.13
C ALA A 40 6.67 -3.46 -6.33
N SER A 41 7.58 -4.19 -5.71
CA SER A 41 7.55 -5.65 -5.69
C SER A 41 6.45 -6.20 -4.78
N ALA A 42 6.06 -5.43 -3.75
CA ALA A 42 5.00 -5.79 -2.82
C ALA A 42 4.35 -4.56 -2.18
N LEU A 43 3.10 -4.71 -1.73
CA LEU A 43 2.38 -3.73 -0.92
C LEU A 43 2.09 -4.32 0.46
N ILE A 44 2.38 -3.57 1.52
CA ILE A 44 2.08 -3.93 2.91
C ILE A 44 0.95 -3.00 3.38
N VAL A 45 -0.22 -3.56 3.67
CA VAL A 45 -1.39 -2.74 4.00
C VAL A 45 -1.82 -2.94 5.45
N GLY A 46 -1.73 -1.86 6.23
CA GLY A 46 -2.08 -1.83 7.65
C GLY A 46 -3.49 -1.28 7.89
N SER A 47 -3.58 -0.04 8.38
CA SER A 47 -4.81 0.61 8.83
C SER A 47 -5.96 0.55 7.82
N TYR A 48 -5.68 0.66 6.51
CA TYR A 48 -6.74 0.64 5.50
C TYR A 48 -7.57 -0.65 5.52
N ILE A 49 -7.00 -1.83 5.78
CA ILE A 49 -7.80 -3.07 5.79
C ILE A 49 -8.48 -3.34 7.12
N LYS A 50 -8.30 -2.49 8.13
CA LYS A 50 -8.88 -2.66 9.46
C LYS A 50 -10.23 -1.96 9.57
N GLU A 51 -11.11 -2.42 10.44
CA GLU A 51 -12.36 -1.68 10.68
C GLU A 51 -12.07 -0.25 11.15
N ALA A 52 -12.81 0.72 10.59
CA ALA A 52 -12.68 2.15 10.88
C ALA A 52 -11.26 2.75 10.68
N GLY A 53 -10.33 2.03 10.05
CA GLY A 53 -8.95 2.49 9.89
C GLY A 53 -8.07 2.33 11.13
N ASP A 54 -8.55 1.67 12.19
CA ASP A 54 -7.81 1.51 13.44
C ASP A 54 -7.01 0.20 13.44
N TRP A 55 -5.69 0.30 13.54
CA TRP A 55 -4.78 -0.85 13.50
C TRP A 55 -5.06 -1.92 14.58
N ARG A 56 -5.69 -1.52 15.69
CA ARG A 56 -6.08 -2.39 16.82
C ARG A 56 -7.34 -3.19 16.55
N ARG A 57 -8.13 -2.79 15.55
CA ARG A 57 -9.38 -3.48 15.17
C ARG A 57 -9.09 -4.72 14.33
N PRO A 58 -10.07 -5.65 14.23
CA PRO A 58 -9.96 -6.75 13.28
C PRO A 58 -9.88 -6.24 11.83
N VAL A 59 -9.44 -7.13 10.95
CA VAL A 59 -9.48 -6.88 9.50
C VAL A 59 -10.95 -6.83 9.06
N ASP A 60 -11.29 -5.81 8.27
CA ASP A 60 -12.55 -5.72 7.54
C ASP A 60 -12.40 -6.48 6.20
N PRO A 61 -13.07 -7.63 6.02
CA PRO A 61 -12.94 -8.44 4.81
C PRO A 61 -13.43 -7.71 3.55
N ALA A 62 -14.38 -6.79 3.66
CA ALA A 62 -14.88 -6.02 2.51
C ALA A 62 -13.82 -5.04 2.01
N ARG A 63 -13.15 -4.34 2.93
CA ARG A 63 -12.03 -3.43 2.59
C ARG A 63 -10.83 -4.18 2.02
N ALA A 64 -10.47 -5.32 2.60
CA ALA A 64 -9.40 -6.17 2.07
C ALA A 64 -9.71 -6.64 0.63
N ARG A 65 -10.94 -7.10 0.36
CA ARG A 65 -11.35 -7.49 -1.00
C ARG A 65 -11.37 -6.30 -1.97
N ALA A 66 -11.77 -5.12 -1.52
CA ALA A 66 -11.76 -3.92 -2.36
C ALA A 66 -10.34 -3.56 -2.81
N LEU A 67 -9.37 -3.62 -1.89
CA LEU A 67 -7.96 -3.41 -2.21
C LEU A 67 -7.44 -4.43 -3.23
N VAL A 68 -7.69 -5.72 -3.00
CA VAL A 68 -7.25 -6.79 -3.92
C VAL A 68 -7.85 -6.60 -5.32
N ARG A 69 -9.13 -6.20 -5.41
CA ARG A 69 -9.77 -5.91 -6.70
C ARG A 69 -9.13 -4.72 -7.40
N ALA A 70 -8.77 -3.66 -6.68
CA ALA A 70 -8.13 -2.49 -7.28
C ALA A 70 -6.77 -2.83 -7.92
N VAL A 71 -6.02 -3.79 -7.35
CA VAL A 71 -4.71 -4.20 -7.88
C VAL A 71 -4.80 -5.27 -8.98
N ARG A 72 -5.85 -6.11 -8.96
CA ARG A 72 -6.01 -7.23 -9.91
C ARG A 72 -6.91 -6.93 -11.11
N GLY A 73 -7.64 -5.82 -11.09
CA GLY A 73 -8.44 -5.35 -12.23
C GLY A 73 -7.56 -4.74 -13.31
#